data_AF-A0A0C1FDU5-F1
#
_entry.id   AF-A0A0C1FDU5-F1
#
_cell.length_a   1.000
_cell.length_b   1.000
_cell.length_c   1.000
_cell.angle_alpha   90.00
_cell.angle_beta   90.00
_cell.angle_gamma   90.00
#
_symmetry.space_group_name_H-M   'P 1'
#
loop_
_entity.id
_entity.type
_entity.pdbx_description
1 polymer ?
#
loop_
_entity_poly.entity_id
_entity_poly.type
_entity_poly.pdbx_seq_one_letter_code
_entity_poly.pdbx_strand_id
1 'polypeptide(L)'
;MGITTTNNADGSVTYTKTWTATDACGNTSISCSQSIIVPACEGCTLGYWKNHTDRWCSSYTPSMLFGNVFVNAPSNFANLTLLQALNLGGGGIYNLARQGVAALLNACSDEVDYPAPYGSNTQSVINAVNSAYLAGGSAPGTLATQLDILNNSGCPLGGTSATHKEVGSSTNADFTAYPVPFKDILTIRYDFDYVSDVVIDVYDAQGISVLSKKDTNSYLNKEISLHLHSYRGQEQVYIVKVTTDRGSSVKKVMSSK
;
A
#
# COMPACT_ATOMS: atom_id res chain seq x y z
N MET A 1 -30.54 30.01 -31.02
CA MET A 1 -29.41 29.25 -30.42
C MET A 1 -29.99 28.07 -29.68
N GLY A 2 -29.48 26.87 -29.94
CA GLY A 2 -29.91 25.65 -29.23
C GLY A 2 -28.82 25.16 -28.29
N ILE A 3 -29.21 24.64 -27.13
CA ILE A 3 -28.33 23.83 -26.27
C ILE A 3 -28.95 22.43 -26.23
N THR A 4 -28.15 21.42 -26.52
CA THR A 4 -28.51 20.01 -26.35
C THR A 4 -27.62 19.42 -25.27
N THR A 5 -28.21 18.69 -24.32
CA THR A 5 -27.50 17.97 -23.27
C THR A 5 -27.66 16.48 -23.52
N THR A 6 -26.55 15.75 -23.56
CA THR A 6 -26.52 14.30 -23.73
C THR A 6 -25.86 13.66 -22.51
N ASN A 7 -26.58 12.77 -21.83
CA ASN A 7 -25.99 11.89 -20.83
C ASN A 7 -25.45 10.66 -21.54
N ASN A 8 -24.14 10.44 -21.46
CA ASN A 8 -23.48 9.34 -22.12
C ASN A 8 -23.58 8.07 -21.27
N ALA A 9 -23.43 6.90 -21.91
CA ALA A 9 -23.53 5.61 -21.21
C ALA A 9 -22.38 5.39 -20.20
N ASP A 10 -21.27 6.09 -20.37
CA ASP A 10 -20.12 6.12 -19.46
C ASP A 10 -20.35 7.04 -18.24
N GLY A 11 -21.49 7.73 -18.15
CA GLY A 11 -21.82 8.66 -17.07
C GLY A 11 -21.33 10.10 -17.29
N SER A 12 -20.59 10.37 -18.36
CA SER A 12 -20.19 11.73 -18.74
C SER A 12 -21.37 12.52 -19.32
N VAL A 13 -21.28 13.85 -19.30
CA VAL A 13 -22.31 14.75 -19.85
C VAL A 13 -21.73 15.62 -20.94
N THR A 14 -22.32 15.57 -22.14
CA THR A 14 -21.94 16.43 -23.27
C THR A 14 -22.96 17.55 -23.45
N TYR A 15 -22.51 18.80 -23.37
CA TYR A 15 -23.28 19.99 -23.75
C TYR A 15 -22.88 20.44 -25.14
N THR A 16 -23.83 20.48 -26.08
CA THR A 16 -23.61 21.00 -27.43
C THR A 16 -24.38 22.29 -27.63
N LYS A 17 -23.67 23.38 -27.95
CA LYS A 17 -24.26 24.69 -28.24
C LYS A 17 -24.14 24.98 -29.72
N THR A 18 -25.27 25.29 -30.36
CA THR A 18 -25.35 25.58 -31.80
C THR A 18 -25.79 27.01 -32.03
N TRP A 19 -25.03 27.74 -32.84
CA TRP A 19 -25.31 29.12 -33.22
C TRP A 19 -25.58 29.24 -34.72
N THR A 20 -26.49 30.14 -35.03
CA THR A 20 -26.80 30.60 -36.39
C THR A 20 -26.99 32.10 -36.29
N ALA A 21 -26.32 32.87 -37.15
CA ALA A 21 -26.45 34.32 -37.20
C ALA A 21 -27.29 34.72 -38.42
N THR A 22 -28.15 35.72 -38.26
CA THR A 22 -28.87 36.34 -39.39
C THR A 22 -28.51 37.81 -39.40
N ASP A 23 -28.07 38.33 -40.55
CA ASP A 23 -27.77 39.74 -40.71
C ASP A 23 -29.05 40.57 -40.96
N ALA A 24 -28.92 41.90 -40.97
CA ALA A 24 -30.04 42.80 -41.21
C ALA A 24 -30.63 42.70 -42.64
N CYS A 25 -29.92 42.05 -43.56
CA CYS A 25 -30.34 41.81 -44.94
C CYS A 25 -31.12 40.50 -45.08
N GLY A 26 -31.25 39.70 -44.01
CA GLY A 26 -31.94 38.42 -44.02
C GLY A 26 -31.06 37.25 -44.46
N ASN A 27 -29.75 37.45 -44.66
CA ASN A 27 -28.83 36.35 -44.92
C ASN A 27 -28.58 35.60 -43.62
N THR A 28 -28.61 34.28 -43.68
CA THR A 28 -28.41 33.42 -42.51
C THR A 28 -27.11 32.64 -42.67
N SER A 29 -26.27 32.62 -41.63
CA SER A 29 -25.04 31.85 -41.60
C SER A 29 -25.32 30.35 -41.62
N ILE A 30 -24.35 29.56 -42.03
CA ILE A 30 -24.34 28.14 -41.67
C ILE A 30 -24.27 27.99 -40.15
N SER A 31 -24.82 26.91 -39.61
CA SER A 31 -24.75 26.63 -38.17
C SER A 31 -23.32 26.26 -37.78
N CYS A 32 -22.84 26.83 -36.68
CA CYS A 32 -21.63 26.39 -36.01
C CYS A 32 -21.98 25.79 -34.65
N SER A 33 -21.25 24.74 -34.24
CA SER A 33 -21.49 24.05 -32.99
C SER A 33 -20.20 23.93 -32.17
N GLN A 34 -20.34 24.01 -30.85
CA GLN A 34 -19.29 23.69 -29.89
C GLN A 34 -19.82 22.64 -28.92
N SER A 35 -19.01 21.64 -28.62
CA SER A 35 -19.30 20.63 -27.61
C SER A 35 -18.36 20.78 -26.40
N ILE A 36 -18.93 20.66 -25.20
CA ILE A 36 -18.24 20.65 -23.92
C ILE A 36 -18.56 19.32 -23.25
N ILE A 37 -17.54 18.53 -22.93
CA ILE A 37 -17.69 17.22 -22.28
C ILE A 37 -17.27 17.36 -20.82
N VAL A 38 -18.15 16.96 -19.90
CA VAL A 38 -17.86 16.81 -18.48
C VAL A 38 -17.70 15.32 -18.21
N PRO A 39 -16.48 14.81 -17.93
CA PRO A 39 -16.25 13.40 -17.65
C PRO A 39 -17.08 12.87 -16.47
N ALA A 40 -17.33 11.56 -16.45
CA ALA A 40 -17.86 10.92 -15.26
C ALA A 40 -16.86 11.03 -14.10
N CYS A 41 -17.36 11.14 -12.87
CA CYS A 41 -16.50 11.04 -11.69
C CYS A 41 -16.02 9.59 -11.57
N GLU A 42 -14.71 9.37 -11.45
CA GLU A 42 -14.15 8.03 -11.33
C GLU A 42 -13.55 7.79 -9.95
N GLY A 43 -13.57 6.54 -9.51
CA GLY A 43 -13.00 6.16 -8.22
C GLY A 43 -13.02 4.66 -8.01
N CYS A 44 -11.85 4.11 -7.72
CA CYS A 44 -11.66 2.73 -7.36
C CYS A 44 -11.65 2.56 -5.84
N THR A 45 -12.33 1.52 -5.37
CA THR A 45 -12.57 1.28 -3.94
C THR A 45 -11.29 0.88 -3.22
N LEU A 46 -11.32 0.96 -1.88
CA LEU A 46 -10.29 0.34 -1.04
C LEU A 46 -10.07 -1.15 -1.38
N GLY A 47 -11.12 -1.86 -1.79
CA GLY A 47 -11.04 -3.29 -2.11
C GLY A 47 -10.27 -3.54 -3.40
N TYR A 48 -10.47 -2.67 -4.40
CA TYR A 48 -9.70 -2.71 -5.63
C TYR A 48 -8.21 -2.51 -5.33
N TRP A 49 -7.84 -1.40 -4.67
CA TRP A 49 -6.44 -1.05 -4.42
C TRP A 49 -5.69 -2.04 -3.54
N LYS A 50 -6.37 -2.70 -2.59
CA LYS A 50 -5.77 -3.77 -1.77
C LYS A 50 -5.41 -5.02 -2.57
N ASN A 51 -6.18 -5.31 -3.62
CA ASN A 51 -6.06 -6.53 -4.41
C ASN A 51 -5.41 -6.31 -5.78
N HIS A 52 -4.96 -5.08 -6.07
CA HIS A 52 -4.31 -4.69 -7.34
C HIS A 52 -3.05 -3.86 -7.05
N THR A 53 -2.13 -4.41 -6.26
CA THR A 53 -0.97 -3.63 -5.76
C THR A 53 0.06 -3.29 -6.83
N ASP A 54 0.05 -4.02 -7.95
CA ASP A 54 0.82 -3.75 -9.17
C ASP A 54 0.31 -2.53 -9.94
N ARG A 55 -0.96 -2.17 -9.75
CA ARG A 55 -1.60 -1.01 -10.38
C ARG A 55 -1.37 0.29 -9.61
N TRP A 56 -0.66 0.23 -8.48
CA TRP A 56 -0.27 1.44 -7.75
C TRP A 56 0.71 2.25 -8.59
N CYS A 57 0.47 3.56 -8.68
CA CYS A 57 1.39 4.49 -9.33
C CYS A 57 2.80 4.39 -8.73
N SER A 58 3.83 4.74 -9.50
CA SER A 58 5.23 4.58 -9.12
C SER A 58 5.65 5.37 -7.88
N SER A 59 4.90 6.40 -7.50
CA SER A 59 5.18 7.27 -6.36
C SER A 59 4.89 6.62 -5.00
N TYR A 60 4.08 5.57 -4.95
CA TYR A 60 3.69 4.91 -3.70
C TYR A 60 3.86 3.39 -3.81
N THR A 61 4.31 2.79 -2.70
CA THR A 61 4.50 1.34 -2.62
C THR A 61 3.70 0.74 -1.47
N PRO A 62 3.28 -0.54 -1.57
CA PRO A 62 2.57 -1.22 -0.49
C PRO A 62 3.31 -1.24 0.86
N SER A 63 4.64 -1.17 0.84
CA SER A 63 5.52 -1.18 2.02
C SER A 63 5.86 0.21 2.57
N MET A 64 5.51 1.29 1.86
CA MET A 64 5.76 2.66 2.33
C MET A 64 5.03 2.89 3.65
N LEU A 65 5.71 3.51 4.63
CA LEU A 65 5.08 3.81 5.92
C LEU A 65 4.02 4.89 5.76
N PHE A 66 2.87 4.67 6.40
CA PHE A 66 1.74 5.59 6.40
C PHE A 66 2.14 6.95 6.97
N GLY A 67 2.94 6.98 8.04
CA GLY A 67 3.43 8.22 8.65
C GLY A 67 4.40 9.02 7.77
N ASN A 68 5.04 8.38 6.78
CA ASN A 68 5.90 9.10 5.83
C ASN A 68 5.09 9.90 4.81
N VAL A 69 3.84 9.48 4.54
CA VAL A 69 2.93 10.16 3.61
C VAL A 69 2.02 11.12 4.36
N PHE A 70 1.44 10.67 5.47
CA PHE A 70 0.52 11.43 6.30
C PHE A 70 1.19 11.77 7.63
N VAL A 71 1.99 12.85 7.63
CA VAL A 71 2.84 13.25 8.75
C VAL A 71 2.11 13.54 10.06
N ASN A 72 0.82 13.88 10.01
CA ASN A 72 0.00 14.12 11.21
C ASN A 72 -0.73 12.85 11.69
N ALA A 73 -0.46 11.69 11.09
CA ALA A 73 -1.07 10.43 11.50
C ALA A 73 -0.70 10.07 12.95
N PRO A 74 -1.67 9.61 13.75
CA PRO A 74 -1.39 9.02 15.06
C PRO A 74 -0.34 7.90 14.98
N SER A 75 0.46 7.75 16.04
CA SER A 75 1.59 6.79 16.08
C SER A 75 1.19 5.34 15.82
N ASN A 76 -0.01 4.93 16.21
CA ASN A 76 -0.56 3.59 15.95
C ASN A 76 -0.86 3.35 14.47
N PHE A 77 -0.97 4.39 13.65
CA PHE A 77 -1.10 4.31 12.20
C PHE A 77 0.21 4.62 11.48
N ALA A 78 1.01 5.55 12.02
CA ALA A 78 2.25 6.02 11.38
C ALA A 78 3.23 4.87 11.07
N ASN A 79 3.27 3.86 11.95
CA ASN A 79 4.14 2.68 11.82
C ASN A 79 3.60 1.60 10.88
N LEU A 80 2.35 1.72 10.42
CA LEU A 80 1.77 0.79 9.45
C LEU A 80 2.29 1.10 8.05
N THR A 81 2.38 0.08 7.20
CA THR A 81 2.53 0.33 5.76
C THR A 81 1.22 0.82 5.15
N LEU A 82 1.26 1.43 3.96
CA LEU A 82 0.06 1.83 3.23
C LEU A 82 -0.89 0.65 2.98
N LEU A 83 -0.35 -0.54 2.68
CA LEU A 83 -1.17 -1.75 2.50
C LEU A 83 -1.78 -2.25 3.83
N GLN A 84 -1.04 -2.18 4.94
CA GLN A 84 -1.57 -2.51 6.26
C GLN A 84 -2.68 -1.53 6.66
N ALA A 85 -2.48 -0.23 6.43
CA ALA A 85 -3.47 0.80 6.69
C ALA A 85 -4.76 0.56 5.90
N LEU A 86 -4.65 0.19 4.62
CA LEU A 86 -5.80 -0.23 3.82
C LEU A 86 -6.54 -1.43 4.44
N ASN A 87 -5.85 -2.40 5.04
CA ASN A 87 -6.47 -3.61 5.60
C ASN A 87 -7.07 -3.44 7.00
N LEU A 88 -7.01 -2.26 7.61
CA LEU A 88 -7.57 -2.04 8.95
C LEU A 88 -9.08 -2.33 9.04
N GLY A 89 -9.56 -2.74 10.21
CA GLY A 89 -10.98 -2.75 10.55
C GLY A 89 -11.46 -1.43 11.18
N GLY A 90 -12.75 -1.30 11.47
CA GLY A 90 -13.30 -0.22 12.31
C GLY A 90 -13.62 1.11 11.60
N GLY A 91 -14.32 2.01 12.31
CA GLY A 91 -14.80 3.30 11.81
C GLY A 91 -13.91 4.50 12.16
N GLY A 92 -14.41 5.71 11.93
CA GLY A 92 -13.77 6.96 12.36
C GLY A 92 -12.34 7.11 11.84
N ILE A 93 -11.38 7.24 12.76
CA ILE A 93 -9.97 7.43 12.45
C ILE A 93 -9.32 6.25 11.71
N TYR A 94 -9.79 5.02 11.97
CA TYR A 94 -9.37 3.82 11.23
C TYR A 94 -9.93 3.81 9.81
N ASN A 95 -11.14 4.34 9.62
CA ASN A 95 -11.73 4.50 8.30
C ASN A 95 -10.97 5.56 7.49
N LEU A 96 -10.53 6.66 8.13
CA LEU A 96 -9.70 7.66 7.45
C LEU A 96 -8.39 7.05 6.94
N ALA A 97 -7.73 6.20 7.73
CA ALA A 97 -6.51 5.54 7.29
C ALA A 97 -6.75 4.74 5.99
N ARG A 98 -7.82 3.95 5.94
CA ARG A 98 -8.17 3.20 4.71
C ARG A 98 -8.55 4.08 3.54
N GLN A 99 -9.49 4.99 3.75
CA GLN A 99 -10.06 5.81 2.69
C GLN A 99 -9.05 6.83 2.16
N GLY A 100 -8.17 7.32 3.03
CA GLY A 100 -7.06 8.20 2.68
C GLY A 100 -6.07 7.54 1.73
N VAL A 101 -5.68 6.28 1.97
CA VAL A 101 -4.81 5.54 1.03
C VAL A 101 -5.52 5.28 -0.30
N ALA A 102 -6.78 4.85 -0.28
CA ALA A 102 -7.54 4.63 -1.52
C ALA A 102 -7.69 5.93 -2.34
N ALA A 103 -8.01 7.06 -1.68
CA ALA A 103 -8.09 8.37 -2.32
C ALA A 103 -6.74 8.83 -2.89
N LEU A 104 -5.66 8.58 -2.17
CA LEU A 104 -4.30 8.86 -2.62
C LEU A 104 -3.97 8.10 -3.91
N LEU A 105 -4.34 6.83 -3.97
CA LEU A 105 -4.09 5.96 -5.13
C LEU A 105 -4.98 6.30 -6.32
N ASN A 106 -6.24 6.66 -6.09
CA ASN A 106 -7.09 7.22 -7.13
C ASN A 106 -6.49 8.51 -7.69
N ALA A 107 -6.09 9.45 -6.83
CA ALA A 107 -5.51 10.73 -7.23
C ALA A 107 -4.11 10.62 -7.88
N CYS A 108 -3.41 9.51 -7.73
CA CYS A 108 -2.09 9.31 -8.33
C CYS A 108 -2.12 8.47 -9.61
N SER A 109 -3.24 7.86 -9.93
CA SER A 109 -3.38 7.02 -11.12
C SER A 109 -3.63 7.89 -12.34
N ASP A 110 -2.87 7.65 -13.41
CA ASP A 110 -3.10 8.29 -14.72
C ASP A 110 -4.31 7.71 -15.47
N GLU A 111 -4.95 6.69 -14.91
CA GLU A 111 -6.10 5.97 -15.50
C GLU A 111 -7.40 6.17 -14.71
N VAL A 112 -7.39 7.03 -13.68
CA VAL A 112 -8.56 7.33 -12.85
C VAL A 112 -8.74 8.84 -12.78
N ASP A 113 -9.82 9.35 -13.38
CA ASP A 113 -10.23 10.75 -13.29
C ASP A 113 -10.91 11.05 -11.95
N TYR A 114 -10.10 11.08 -10.88
CA TYR A 114 -10.60 11.24 -9.52
C TYR A 114 -11.26 12.63 -9.31
N PRO A 115 -12.34 12.76 -8.52
CA PRO A 115 -13.14 13.97 -8.54
C PRO A 115 -12.47 15.14 -7.81
N ALA A 116 -12.89 16.37 -8.18
CA ALA A 116 -12.58 17.56 -7.40
C ALA A 116 -13.08 17.42 -5.94
N PRO A 117 -12.38 18.00 -4.94
CA PRO A 117 -11.26 18.93 -5.08
C PRO A 117 -9.89 18.24 -5.29
N TYR A 118 -9.86 16.90 -5.38
CA TYR A 118 -8.59 16.16 -5.36
C TYR A 118 -7.98 16.00 -6.75
N GLY A 119 -8.75 15.55 -7.75
CA GLY A 119 -8.21 15.37 -9.10
C GLY A 119 -6.98 14.44 -9.12
N SER A 120 -6.11 14.69 -10.09
CA SER A 120 -4.77 14.07 -10.19
C SER A 120 -3.73 14.71 -9.23
N ASN A 121 -4.16 15.29 -8.11
CA ASN A 121 -3.29 16.02 -7.17
C ASN A 121 -3.24 15.32 -5.81
N THR A 122 -2.27 14.41 -5.66
CA THR A 122 -2.03 13.65 -4.43
C THR A 122 -1.78 14.54 -3.21
N GLN A 123 -1.15 15.71 -3.39
CA GLN A 123 -0.87 16.63 -2.29
C GLN A 123 -2.14 17.19 -1.66
N SER A 124 -3.19 17.40 -2.46
CA SER A 124 -4.49 17.86 -1.94
C SER A 124 -5.15 16.80 -1.03
N VAL A 125 -5.02 15.51 -1.37
CA VAL A 125 -5.46 14.39 -0.53
C VAL A 125 -4.63 14.34 0.75
N ILE A 126 -3.29 14.40 0.63
CA ILE A 126 -2.36 14.40 1.77
C ILE A 126 -2.69 15.54 2.73
N ASN A 127 -2.91 16.76 2.22
CA ASN A 127 -3.26 17.93 3.03
C ASN A 127 -4.59 17.73 3.76
N ALA A 128 -5.62 17.22 3.08
CA ALA A 128 -6.93 16.98 3.69
C ALA A 128 -6.83 15.94 4.81
N VAL A 129 -6.16 14.81 4.56
CA VAL A 129 -5.98 13.74 5.55
C VAL A 129 -5.18 14.23 6.75
N ASN A 130 -4.06 14.92 6.53
CA ASN A 130 -3.25 15.51 7.61
C ASN A 130 -4.00 16.55 8.43
N SER A 131 -4.85 17.36 7.77
CA SER A 131 -5.69 18.36 8.46
C SER A 131 -6.76 17.68 9.32
N ALA A 132 -7.37 16.61 8.83
CA ALA A 132 -8.37 15.86 9.59
C ALA A 132 -7.77 15.16 10.82
N TYR A 133 -6.58 14.56 10.68
CA TYR A 133 -5.88 14.00 11.83
C TYR A 133 -5.49 15.06 12.87
N LEU A 134 -4.98 16.21 12.41
CA LEU A 134 -4.62 17.32 13.29
C LEU A 134 -5.84 17.88 14.04
N ALA A 135 -6.98 17.99 13.37
CA ALA A 135 -8.23 18.45 13.98
C ALA A 135 -8.77 17.47 15.03
N GLY A 136 -8.55 16.17 14.85
CA GLY A 136 -9.01 15.14 15.78
C GLY A 136 -10.54 15.08 15.92
N GLY A 137 -11.02 14.49 17.02
CA GLY A 137 -12.46 14.36 17.28
C GLY A 137 -13.20 13.58 16.19
N SER A 138 -14.29 14.16 15.66
CA SER A 138 -15.07 13.57 14.58
C SER A 138 -14.51 13.85 13.17
N ALA A 139 -13.57 14.79 13.03
CA ALA A 139 -13.07 15.24 11.73
C ALA A 139 -12.47 14.09 10.88
N PRO A 140 -11.68 13.15 11.43
CA PRO A 140 -11.23 11.99 10.68
C PRO A 140 -12.38 11.14 10.11
N GLY A 141 -13.42 10.91 10.91
CA GLY A 141 -14.58 10.14 10.48
C GLY A 141 -15.37 10.83 9.38
N THR A 142 -15.58 12.15 9.49
CA THR A 142 -16.28 12.95 8.48
C THR A 142 -15.54 12.93 7.15
N LEU A 143 -14.23 13.18 7.15
CA LEU A 143 -13.43 13.13 5.92
C LEU A 143 -13.40 11.70 5.34
N ALA A 144 -13.31 10.67 6.20
CA ALA A 144 -13.33 9.29 5.73
C ALA A 144 -14.61 8.95 4.95
N THR A 145 -15.78 9.41 5.42
CA THR A 145 -17.06 9.23 4.71
C THR A 145 -17.08 9.97 3.38
N GLN A 146 -16.53 11.17 3.31
CA GLN A 146 -16.42 11.92 2.05
C GLN A 146 -15.54 11.19 1.04
N LEU A 147 -14.35 10.75 1.47
CA LEU A 147 -13.43 10.00 0.62
C LEU A 147 -14.02 8.64 0.19
N ASP A 148 -14.78 7.98 1.06
CA ASP A 148 -15.50 6.75 0.70
C ASP A 148 -16.46 6.98 -0.47
N ILE A 149 -17.30 8.02 -0.42
CA ILE A 149 -18.20 8.36 -1.52
C ILE A 149 -17.41 8.54 -2.83
N LEU A 150 -16.31 9.30 -2.79
CA LEU A 150 -15.49 9.55 -3.97
C LEU A 150 -14.82 8.28 -4.50
N ASN A 151 -14.26 7.45 -3.60
CA ASN A 151 -13.63 6.17 -3.94
C ASN A 151 -14.61 5.12 -4.51
N ASN A 152 -15.92 5.36 -4.40
CA ASN A 152 -16.97 4.51 -4.96
C ASN A 152 -17.69 5.16 -6.15
N SER A 153 -17.08 6.17 -6.81
CA SER A 153 -17.71 6.90 -7.93
C SER A 153 -17.80 6.08 -9.23
N GLY A 154 -17.08 4.97 -9.33
CA GLY A 154 -17.06 4.10 -10.51
C GLY A 154 -15.62 3.84 -10.95
N CYS A 155 -15.18 2.59 -10.89
CA CYS A 155 -13.78 2.25 -11.17
C CYS A 155 -13.60 1.92 -12.65
N PRO A 156 -12.86 2.74 -13.44
CA PRO A 156 -12.58 2.44 -14.85
C PRO A 156 -11.71 1.20 -15.01
N LEU A 157 -10.99 0.82 -13.95
CA LEU A 157 -10.13 -0.35 -13.90
C LEU A 157 -10.88 -1.62 -13.43
N GLY A 158 -12.21 -1.56 -13.29
CA GLY A 158 -13.03 -2.68 -12.84
C GLY A 158 -12.95 -3.90 -13.78
N GLY A 159 -13.04 -5.10 -13.21
CA GLY A 159 -13.09 -6.35 -13.98
C GLY A 159 -11.72 -6.98 -14.28
N THR A 160 -10.61 -6.34 -13.89
CA THR A 160 -9.30 -6.99 -13.86
C THR A 160 -9.26 -8.06 -12.77
N SER A 161 -8.51 -9.13 -13.01
CA SER A 161 -8.23 -10.11 -11.97
C SER A 161 -7.37 -9.47 -10.88
N ALA A 162 -7.53 -9.90 -9.63
CA ALA A 162 -6.66 -9.46 -8.55
C ALA A 162 -5.20 -9.71 -8.92
N THR A 163 -4.39 -8.69 -8.76
CA THR A 163 -2.98 -8.66 -9.13
C THR A 163 -2.17 -8.17 -7.95
N HIS A 164 -1.08 -8.86 -7.64
CA HIS A 164 -0.15 -8.41 -6.64
C HIS A 164 1.10 -7.94 -7.37
N LYS A 165 1.55 -6.70 -7.12
CA LYS A 165 2.93 -6.36 -7.43
C LYS A 165 3.74 -7.38 -6.67
N GLU A 166 4.66 -8.06 -7.36
CA GLU A 166 5.82 -8.62 -6.69
C GLU A 166 6.63 -7.44 -6.12
N VAL A 167 6.08 -6.80 -5.07
CA VAL A 167 6.89 -6.36 -3.96
C VAL A 167 7.66 -7.59 -3.59
N GLY A 168 8.97 -7.49 -3.38
CA GLY A 168 9.75 -8.55 -2.76
C GLY A 168 9.20 -8.85 -1.37
N SER A 169 8.03 -9.48 -1.31
CA SER A 169 7.59 -10.29 -0.21
C SER A 169 8.58 -11.42 -0.26
N SER A 170 9.52 -11.40 0.67
CA SER A 170 10.39 -12.55 0.87
C SER A 170 9.46 -13.71 1.25
N THR A 171 8.99 -14.49 0.28
CA THR A 171 8.33 -15.79 0.54
C THR A 171 9.26 -16.68 1.36
N ASN A 172 10.56 -16.39 1.28
CA ASN A 172 11.57 -16.92 2.16
C ASN A 172 11.66 -16.11 3.47
N ALA A 173 11.74 -16.82 4.60
CA ALA A 173 12.05 -16.26 5.91
C ALA A 173 13.54 -15.85 5.99
N ASP A 174 13.98 -14.92 5.14
CA ASP A 174 15.39 -14.53 5.03
C ASP A 174 15.88 -13.85 6.31
N PHE A 175 17.15 -14.07 6.63
CA PHE A 175 17.74 -13.64 7.89
C PHE A 175 19.25 -13.45 7.76
N THR A 176 19.83 -12.60 8.57
CA THR A 176 21.28 -12.45 8.70
C THR A 176 21.73 -13.13 10.00
N ALA A 177 22.82 -13.89 9.93
CA ALA A 177 23.45 -14.50 11.10
C ALA A 177 24.81 -13.86 11.34
N TYR A 178 25.05 -13.35 12.56
CA TYR A 178 26.32 -12.68 12.88
C TYR A 178 26.62 -12.70 14.40
N PRO A 179 27.89 -12.55 14.82
CA PRO A 179 29.08 -12.60 13.97
C PRO A 179 29.30 -13.99 13.38
N VAL A 180 29.93 -14.07 12.21
CA VAL A 180 30.43 -15.34 11.66
C VAL A 180 31.89 -15.10 11.26
N PRO A 181 32.87 -15.78 11.88
CA PRO A 181 32.72 -16.81 12.91
C PRO A 181 32.20 -16.30 14.26
N PHE A 182 31.42 -17.11 15.00
CA PHE A 182 30.95 -16.78 16.36
C PHE A 182 31.68 -17.58 17.43
N LYS A 183 31.70 -17.09 18.68
CA LYS A 183 32.29 -17.80 19.81
C LYS A 183 31.25 -18.56 20.64
N ASP A 184 30.48 -17.84 21.46
CA ASP A 184 29.44 -18.42 22.33
C ASP A 184 28.01 -18.01 21.93
N ILE A 185 27.89 -16.88 21.22
CA ILE A 185 26.61 -16.27 20.88
C ILE A 185 26.55 -16.02 19.37
N LEU A 186 25.49 -16.51 18.75
CA LEU A 186 25.13 -16.20 17.37
C LEU A 186 23.84 -15.38 17.37
N THR A 187 23.87 -14.19 16.77
CA THR A 187 22.70 -13.33 16.59
C THR A 187 22.03 -13.62 15.25
N ILE A 188 20.73 -13.81 15.28
CA ILE A 188 19.87 -13.93 14.09
C ILE A 188 19.06 -12.65 13.96
N ARG A 189 19.24 -11.91 12.86
CA ARG A 189 18.42 -10.76 12.50
C ARG A 189 17.45 -11.15 11.40
N TYR A 190 16.16 -10.90 11.59
CA TYR A 190 15.17 -11.14 10.54
C TYR A 190 15.27 -10.06 9.45
N ASP A 191 15.39 -10.49 8.19
CA ASP A 191 15.44 -9.60 7.03
C ASP A 191 14.11 -9.62 6.24
N PHE A 192 13.09 -10.33 6.75
CA PHE A 192 11.72 -10.33 6.23
C PHE A 192 10.83 -9.28 6.93
N ASP A 193 9.82 -8.78 6.22
CA ASP A 193 9.01 -7.61 6.63
C ASP A 193 7.56 -7.92 7.03
N TYR A 194 7.23 -9.20 7.23
CA TYR A 194 5.91 -9.66 7.68
C TYR A 194 5.94 -10.24 9.11
N VAL A 195 4.81 -10.18 9.81
CA VAL A 195 4.64 -10.80 11.12
C VAL A 195 4.30 -12.28 10.95
N SER A 196 5.02 -13.15 11.65
CA SER A 196 4.84 -14.60 11.63
C SER A 196 5.33 -15.25 12.93
N ASP A 197 4.84 -16.45 13.22
CA ASP A 197 5.46 -17.32 14.21
C ASP A 197 6.74 -17.91 13.61
N VAL A 198 7.88 -17.61 14.22
CA VAL A 198 9.20 -18.02 13.74
C VAL A 198 9.71 -19.20 14.56
N VAL A 199 10.26 -20.20 13.87
CA VAL A 199 11.08 -21.26 14.47
C VAL A 199 12.49 -21.15 13.93
N ILE A 200 13.46 -21.00 14.83
CA ILE A 200 14.90 -20.99 14.53
C ILE A 200 15.48 -22.32 14.99
N ASP A 201 15.86 -23.17 14.06
CA ASP A 201 16.53 -24.43 14.32
C ASP A 201 18.01 -24.34 13.93
N VAL A 202 18.89 -24.85 14.78
CA VAL A 202 20.32 -24.95 14.54
C VAL A 202 20.71 -26.42 14.53
N TYR A 203 21.37 -26.86 13.46
CA TYR A 203 21.87 -28.23 13.29
C TYR A 203 23.39 -28.26 13.22
N ASP A 204 24.01 -29.35 13.66
CA ASP A 204 25.42 -29.62 13.40
C ASP A 204 25.66 -30.09 11.94
N ALA A 205 26.92 -30.35 11.57
CA ALA A 205 27.29 -30.79 10.22
C ALA A 205 26.73 -32.19 9.87
N GLN A 206 26.25 -32.95 10.85
CA GLN A 206 25.65 -34.27 10.71
C GLN A 206 24.12 -34.19 10.65
N GLY A 207 23.53 -33.00 10.79
CA GLY A 207 22.09 -32.75 10.76
C GLY A 207 21.38 -32.98 12.09
N ILE A 208 22.11 -33.14 13.20
CA ILE A 208 21.53 -33.28 14.54
C ILE A 208 21.14 -31.90 15.06
N SER A 209 19.92 -31.76 15.59
CA SER A 209 19.43 -30.51 16.17
C SER A 209 20.20 -30.18 17.45
N VAL A 210 20.85 -29.02 17.46
CA VAL A 210 21.64 -28.47 18.57
C VAL A 210 20.80 -27.49 19.40
N LEU A 211 19.96 -26.70 18.75
CA LEU A 211 19.11 -25.70 19.39
C LEU A 211 17.84 -25.48 18.57
N SER A 212 16.72 -25.27 19.26
CA SER A 212 15.47 -24.81 18.65
C SER A 212 14.89 -23.68 19.50
N LYS A 213 14.56 -22.54 18.87
CA LYS A 213 13.98 -21.36 19.52
C LYS A 213 12.73 -20.91 18.76
N LYS A 214 11.64 -20.69 19.49
CA LYS A 214 10.42 -20.10 18.94
C LYS A 214 10.32 -18.62 19.28
N ASP A 215 9.78 -17.85 18.35
CA ASP A 215 9.48 -16.43 18.50
C ASP A 215 8.13 -16.11 17.83
N THR A 216 7.13 -15.76 18.64
CA THR A 216 5.75 -15.47 18.19
C THR A 216 5.49 -13.98 17.98
N ASN A 217 6.52 -13.13 18.03
CA ASN A 217 6.40 -11.69 17.86
C ASN A 217 7.49 -11.15 16.92
N SER A 218 7.53 -11.68 15.69
CA SER A 218 8.54 -11.31 14.70
C SER A 218 8.22 -10.01 13.98
N TYR A 219 9.28 -9.25 13.67
CA TYR A 219 9.22 -8.03 12.86
C TYR A 219 10.58 -7.82 12.18
N LEU A 220 10.59 -7.00 11.12
CA LEU A 220 11.80 -6.68 10.36
C LEU A 220 12.92 -6.14 11.27
N ASN A 221 14.14 -6.60 11.06
CA ASN A 221 15.33 -6.27 11.84
C ASN A 221 15.29 -6.68 13.32
N LYS A 222 14.33 -7.50 13.75
CA LYS A 222 14.37 -8.07 15.09
C LYS A 222 15.58 -8.98 15.23
N GLU A 223 16.27 -8.87 16.36
CA GLU A 223 17.46 -9.66 16.66
C GLU A 223 17.19 -10.66 17.78
N ILE A 224 17.60 -11.90 17.55
CA ILE A 224 17.51 -13.00 18.51
C ILE A 224 18.91 -13.56 18.74
N SER A 225 19.39 -13.44 19.98
CA SER A 225 20.65 -14.04 20.40
C SER A 225 20.47 -15.50 20.77
N LEU A 226 21.24 -16.38 20.12
CA LEU A 226 21.27 -17.81 20.37
C LEU A 226 22.56 -18.15 21.12
N HIS A 227 22.41 -18.70 22.33
CA HIS A 227 23.54 -19.23 23.10
C HIS A 227 23.82 -20.66 22.64
N LEU A 228 24.87 -20.83 21.86
CA LEU A 228 25.33 -22.14 21.40
C LEU A 228 26.50 -22.53 22.29
N HIS A 229 26.37 -23.66 22.99
CA HIS A 229 27.46 -24.21 23.79
C HIS A 229 28.48 -24.87 22.85
N SER A 230 29.21 -24.06 22.08
CA SER A 230 30.25 -24.55 21.20
C SER A 230 31.35 -25.22 22.04
N TYR A 231 31.76 -26.42 21.61
CA TYR A 231 32.79 -27.19 22.32
C TYR A 231 34.12 -26.41 22.28
N ARG A 232 34.61 -26.01 23.45
CA ARG A 232 35.89 -25.29 23.58
C ARG A 232 37.02 -26.09 22.91
N GLY A 233 37.60 -25.53 21.84
CA GLY A 233 38.79 -26.05 21.17
C GLY A 233 38.62 -26.54 19.72
N GLN A 234 37.42 -26.54 19.15
CA GLN A 234 37.20 -26.91 17.74
C GLN A 234 36.29 -25.93 17.01
N GLU A 235 36.70 -25.53 15.79
CA GLU A 235 35.85 -24.80 14.86
C GLU A 235 34.80 -25.76 14.29
N GLN A 236 33.53 -25.40 14.39
CA GLN A 236 32.42 -26.24 13.96
C GLN A 236 31.53 -25.48 12.98
N VAL A 237 31.02 -26.17 11.96
CA VAL A 237 30.04 -25.63 11.03
C VAL A 237 28.65 -25.99 11.54
N TYR A 238 27.75 -25.00 11.56
CA TYR A 238 26.34 -25.19 11.87
C TYR A 238 25.46 -24.76 10.70
N ILE A 239 24.29 -25.36 10.64
CA ILE A 239 23.23 -25.01 9.69
C ILE A 239 22.10 -24.36 10.48
N VAL A 240 21.83 -23.09 10.23
CA VAL A 240 20.71 -22.36 10.82
C VAL A 240 19.56 -22.37 9.83
N LYS A 241 18.38 -22.82 10.27
CA LYS A 241 17.14 -22.77 9.51
C LYS A 241 16.14 -21.86 10.25
N VAL A 242 15.63 -20.86 9.53
CA VAL A 242 14.53 -20.00 10.01
C VAL A 242 13.28 -20.38 9.24
N THR A 243 12.22 -20.73 9.94
CA THR A 243 10.93 -21.16 9.37
C THR A 243 9.82 -20.23 9.84
N THR A 244 8.97 -19.82 8.90
CA THR A 244 7.76 -19.01 9.11
C THR A 244 6.56 -19.73 8.50
N ASP A 245 5.36 -19.21 8.74
CA ASP A 245 4.13 -19.63 8.04
C ASP A 245 4.15 -19.40 6.51
N ARG A 246 5.07 -18.58 6.00
CA ARG A 246 5.20 -18.26 4.56
C ARG A 246 6.33 -18.99 3.85
N GLY A 247 7.26 -19.58 4.59
CA GLY A 247 8.41 -20.29 4.02
C GLY A 247 9.58 -20.42 4.99
N SER A 248 10.70 -20.95 4.50
CA SER A 248 11.91 -21.15 5.31
C SER A 248 13.19 -20.84 4.55
N SER A 249 14.18 -20.30 5.25
CA SER A 249 15.53 -20.06 4.72
C SER A 249 16.57 -20.80 5.53
N VAL A 250 17.72 -21.10 4.91
CA VAL A 250 18.83 -21.81 5.55
C VAL A 250 20.15 -21.07 5.31
N LYS A 251 20.97 -20.88 6.34
CA LYS A 251 22.33 -20.34 6.22
C LYS A 251 23.34 -21.21 6.97
N LYS A 252 24.51 -21.40 6.37
CA LYS A 252 25.65 -22.06 7.02
C LYS A 252 26.46 -21.02 7.78
N VAL A 253 26.82 -21.33 9.02
CA VAL A 253 27.61 -20.47 9.90
C VAL A 253 28.73 -21.29 10.53
N MET A 254 29.76 -20.62 11.04
CA MET A 254 30.96 -21.26 11.58
C MET A 254 31.25 -20.71 12.97
N SER A 255 31.62 -21.57 13.92
CA SER A 255 32.17 -21.14 15.21
C SER A 255 33.68 -20.98 15.15
N SER A 256 34.23 -20.05 15.93
CA SER A 256 35.66 -19.92 16.19
C SER A 256 36.08 -20.76 17.39
N LYS A 257 37.40 -20.94 17.57
CA LYS A 257 38.00 -21.53 18.77
C LYS A 257 37.82 -20.66 20.03
#